data_AF-A0A125SFF5-F1
#
_entry.id   AF-A0A125SFF5-F1
#
_cell.length_a   1.000
_cell.length_b   1.000
_cell.length_c   1.000
_cell.angle_alpha   90.00
_cell.angle_beta   90.00
_cell.angle_gamma   90.00
#
_symmetry.space_group_name_H-M   'P 1'
#
loop_
_entity.id
_entity.type
_entity.pdbx_description
1 polymer ?
#
loop_
_entity_poly.entity_id
_entity_poly.type
_entity_poly.pdbx_seq_one_letter_code
_entity_poly.pdbx_strand_id
1 'polypeptide(L)' 'MNDGPMFFGDAELMAQATVLAQTVISIRTARGKSLPRDFSGESPELEAVALEFAEDIVRVLASERD' A
#
# COMPACT_ATOMS: atom_id res chain seq x y z
N MET A 1 10.28 -37.35 8.26
CA MET A 1 9.03 -36.60 8.04
C MET A 1 9.44 -35.13 8.02
N ASN A 2 9.37 -34.52 6.84
CA ASN A 2 9.84 -33.17 6.58
C ASN A 2 8.59 -32.28 6.43
N ASP A 3 8.06 -31.82 7.57
CA ASP A 3 6.98 -30.85 7.58
C ASP A 3 7.61 -29.45 7.56
N GLY A 4 7.85 -28.95 6.35
CA GLY A 4 8.18 -27.54 6.13
C GLY A 4 6.99 -26.65 6.50
N PRO A 5 7.22 -25.41 6.96
CA PRO A 5 6.13 -24.53 7.35
C PRO A 5 5.22 -24.26 6.14
N MET A 6 3.93 -24.49 6.33
CA MET A 6 2.87 -24.26 5.35
C MET A 6 2.78 -22.75 5.03
N PHE A 7 3.46 -22.30 3.97
CA PHE A 7 3.49 -20.92 3.42
C PHE A 7 2.16 -20.41 2.83
N PHE A 8 1.01 -20.99 3.21
CA PHE A 8 -0.28 -20.64 2.63
C PHE A 8 -0.81 -19.27 3.09
N GLY A 9 -0.38 -18.79 4.27
CA GLY A 9 -0.79 -17.48 4.80
C GLY A 9 -0.19 -16.28 4.07
N ASP A 10 1.02 -16.42 3.50
CA ASP A 10 1.74 -15.29 2.90
C ASP A 10 1.12 -14.86 1.57
N ALA A 11 0.58 -15.80 0.78
CA ALA A 11 -0.01 -15.51 -0.51
C ALA A 11 -1.36 -14.77 -0.38
N GLU A 12 -2.21 -15.20 0.54
CA GLU A 12 -3.49 -14.54 0.80
C GLU A 12 -3.28 -13.15 1.41
N LEU A 13 -2.36 -13.03 2.37
CA LEU A 13 -2.00 -11.75 2.97
C LEU A 13 -1.42 -10.79 1.92
N MET A 14 -0.56 -11.27 1.01
CA MET A 14 -0.05 -10.48 -0.10
C MET A 14 -1.13 -10.06 -1.08
N ALA A 15 -2.12 -10.92 -1.37
CA ALA A 15 -3.25 -10.56 -2.22
C ALA A 15 -4.07 -9.44 -1.58
N GLN A 16 -4.38 -9.54 -0.28
CA GLN A 16 -5.09 -8.49 0.46
C GLN A 16 -4.30 -7.17 0.50
N ALA A 17 -2.99 -7.24 0.78
CA ALA A 17 -2.12 -6.06 0.77
C ALA A 17 -2.06 -5.39 -0.61
N THR A 18 -2.06 -6.19 -1.68
CA THR A 18 -2.08 -5.69 -3.07
C THR A 18 -3.40 -4.97 -3.37
N VAL A 19 -4.54 -5.56 -2.99
CA VAL A 19 -5.86 -4.94 -3.15
C VAL A 19 -5.94 -3.62 -2.40
N LEU A 20 -5.49 -3.58 -1.15
CA LEU A 20 -5.46 -2.35 -0.34
C LEU A 20 -4.60 -1.27 -0.99
N ALA A 21 -3.39 -1.61 -1.45
CA ALA A 21 -2.52 -0.67 -2.15
C ALA A 21 -3.15 -0.15 -3.44
N GLN A 22 -3.84 -1.01 -4.21
CA GLN A 22 -4.56 -0.61 -5.41
C GLN A 22 -5.71 0.36 -5.10
N THR A 23 -6.48 0.13 -4.04
CA THR A 23 -7.54 1.05 -3.59
C THR A 23 -6.97 2.44 -3.29
N VAL A 24 -5.87 2.52 -2.53
CA VAL A 24 -5.21 3.79 -2.22
C VAL A 24 -4.70 4.49 -3.49
N ILE A 25 -4.07 3.74 -4.40
CA ILE A 25 -3.61 4.25 -5.69
C ILE A 25 -4.78 4.86 -6.47
N SER A 26 -5.89 4.14 -6.61
CA SER A 26 -7.08 4.61 -7.33
C SER A 26 -7.66 5.89 -6.73
N ILE A 27 -7.76 5.99 -5.40
CA ILE A 27 -8.23 7.20 -4.72
C ILE A 27 -7.31 8.39 -4.97
N ARG A 28 -5.99 8.20 -4.86
CA ARG A 28 -5.01 9.27 -5.11
C ARG A 28 -5.07 9.73 -6.57
N THR A 29 -5.13 8.81 -7.52
CA THR A 29 -5.28 9.13 -8.95
C THR A 29 -6.56 9.91 -9.22
N ALA A 30 -7.70 9.50 -8.65
CA ALA A 30 -8.97 10.23 -8.81
C ALA A 30 -8.93 11.66 -8.22
N ARG A 31 -8.07 11.89 -7.21
CA ARG A 31 -7.82 13.19 -6.58
C ARG A 31 -6.70 13.99 -7.25
N GLY A 32 -6.07 13.48 -8.30
CA GLY A 32 -4.93 14.12 -8.97
C GLY A 32 -3.66 14.21 -8.09
N LYS A 33 -3.53 13.33 -7.09
CA LYS A 33 -2.34 13.27 -6.22
C LYS A 33 -1.28 12.35 -6.80
N SER A 34 -0.01 12.74 -6.66
CA SER A 34 1.14 11.93 -7.07
C SER A 34 1.29 10.66 -6.22
N LEU A 35 1.93 9.65 -6.78
CA LEU A 35 2.31 8.40 -6.14
C LEU A 35 3.83 8.39 -5.86
N PRO A 36 4.31 7.63 -4.86
CA PRO A 36 5.74 7.54 -4.60
C PRO A 36 6.56 7.11 -5.82
N ARG A 37 6.02 6.20 -6.65
CA ARG A 37 6.66 5.70 -7.88
C ARG A 37 6.84 6.75 -8.98
N ASP A 38 6.22 7.92 -8.84
CA ASP A 38 6.31 9.01 -9.82
C ASP A 38 7.58 9.86 -9.60
N PHE A 39 8.31 9.64 -8.50
CA PHE A 39 9.53 10.38 -8.14
C PHE A 39 10.77 9.49 -8.22
N SER A 40 11.93 10.11 -8.47
CA SER A 40 13.21 9.41 -8.35
C SER A 40 13.56 9.18 -6.88
N GLY A 41 14.38 8.17 -6.60
CA GLY A 41 14.83 7.84 -5.23
C GLY A 41 15.60 8.96 -4.53
N GLU A 42 16.15 9.90 -5.28
CA GLU A 42 16.91 11.06 -4.78
C GLU A 42 16.06 12.33 -4.65
N SER A 43 14.78 12.28 -5.04
CA SER A 43 13.89 13.44 -5.00
C SER A 43 13.57 13.80 -3.55
N PRO A 44 13.78 15.06 -3.12
CA PRO A 44 13.41 15.49 -1.77
C PRO A 44 11.90 15.38 -1.50
N GLU A 45 11.07 15.42 -2.54
CA GLU A 45 9.61 15.28 -2.46
C GLU A 45 9.16 13.84 -2.22
N LEU A 46 10.01 12.84 -2.52
CA LEU A 46 9.65 11.42 -2.41
C LEU A 46 9.29 11.07 -0.96
N GLU A 47 10.05 11.56 0.02
CA GLU A 47 9.82 11.26 1.43
C GLU A 47 8.44 11.75 1.88
N ALA A 48 8.09 13.00 1.53
CA ALA A 48 6.79 13.57 1.85
C ALA A 48 5.64 12.79 1.20
N VAL A 49 5.78 12.44 -0.08
CA VAL A 49 4.76 11.68 -0.82
C VAL A 49 4.61 10.26 -0.30
N ALA A 50 5.72 9.61 0.09
CA ALA A 50 5.70 8.28 0.69
C ALA A 50 5.02 8.27 2.06
N LEU A 51 5.29 9.29 2.88
CA LEU A 51 4.64 9.47 4.18
C LEU A 51 3.13 9.66 4.02
N GLU A 52 2.70 10.56 3.13
CA GLU A 52 1.28 10.73 2.83
C GLU A 52 0.62 9.45 2.31
N PHE A 53 1.31 8.69 1.47
CA PHE A 53 0.80 7.43 0.95
C PHE A 53 0.59 6.39 2.07
N ALA A 54 1.52 6.32 3.03
CA ALA A 54 1.37 5.47 4.21
C ALA A 54 0.18 5.89 5.09
N GLU A 55 -0.03 7.19 5.28
CA GLU A 55 -1.22 7.70 5.98
C GLU A 55 -2.52 7.33 5.27
N ASP A 56 -2.55 7.40 3.93
CA ASP A 56 -3.74 7.03 3.16
C ASP A 56 -4.07 5.53 3.30
N ILE A 57 -3.07 4.65 3.41
CA ILE A 57 -3.28 3.23 3.76
C ILE A 57 -3.95 3.10 5.12
N VAL A 58 -3.43 3.80 6.15
CA VAL A 58 -4.00 3.76 7.50
C VAL A 58 -5.44 4.27 7.51
N ARG A 59 -5.74 5.34 6.75
CA ARG A 59 -7.10 5.88 6.63
C ARG A 59 -8.07 4.88 6.00
N VAL A 60 -7.68 4.21 4.91
CA VAL A 60 -8.53 3.21 4.25
C VAL A 60 -8.80 2.04 5.20
N LEU A 61 -7.75 1.50 5.85
CA LEU A 61 -7.90 0.43 6.84
C LEU A 61 -8.79 0.82 8.02
N ALA A 62 -8.71 2.06 8.49
CA ALA A 62 -9.54 2.56 9.58
C ALA A 62 -11.01 2.73 9.15
N SER A 63 -11.27 3.14 7.91
CA SER A 63 -12.62 3.35 7.38
C SER A 63 -13.42 2.07 7.14
N GLU A 64 -12.77 0.90 7.10
CA GLU A 64 -13.46 -0.40 7.02
C GLU A 64 -14.02 -0.87 8.39
N ARG A 65 -13.79 -0.12 9.48
CA ARG A 65 -14.24 -0.48 10.83
C ARG A 65 -15.53 0.21 11.31
N ASP A 66 -16.12 1.08 10.49
CA ASP A 66 -17.40 1.77 10.73
C ASP A 66 -18.52 1.17 9.86
#